data_AF-A0A7C6XEQ6-F1
#
_entry.id   AF-A0A7C6XEQ6-F1
#
_cell.length_a   1.000
_cell.length_b   1.000
_cell.length_c   1.000
_cell.angle_alpha   90.00
_cell.angle_beta   90.00
_cell.angle_gamma   90.00
#
_symmetry.space_group_name_H-M   'P 1'
#
loop_
_entity.id
_entity.type
_entity.pdbx_description
1 polymer ?
#
loop_
_entity_poly.entity_id
_entity_poly.type
_entity_poly.pdbx_seq_one_letter_code
_entity_poly.pdbx_strand_id
1 'polypeptide(L)'
;RSQIAPNRWARFYELETNRPLYFTKKYELVYTDHDLPTHYSFQGEYGVRRFIATYEEVKKKGREAILRARESTQEQRAARAKALAPRVEAVIASQDPKGRWLNKGRIECGTFVRNLNTLSEYLEMAGSAPAGK
;
A
#
# COMPACT_ATOMS: atom_id res chain seq x y z
N ARG A 1 -17.65 4.63 -18.22
CA ARG A 1 -16.21 4.80 -17.94
C ARG A 1 -16.06 5.38 -16.54
N SER A 2 -15.37 4.72 -15.61
CA SER A 2 -15.38 5.13 -14.19
C SER A 2 -14.49 6.34 -13.88
N GLN A 3 -13.43 6.57 -14.64
CA GLN A 3 -12.52 7.70 -14.40
C GLN A 3 -13.25 9.06 -14.56
N ILE A 4 -13.22 9.90 -13.52
CA ILE A 4 -13.93 11.19 -13.49
C ILE A 4 -13.04 12.38 -13.91
N ALA A 5 -11.72 12.25 -13.77
CA ALA A 5 -10.73 13.20 -14.29
C ALA A 5 -9.38 12.48 -14.51
N PRO A 6 -8.38 13.10 -15.15
CA PRO A 6 -7.05 12.50 -15.30
C PRO A 6 -6.50 12.01 -13.96
N ASN A 7 -6.21 10.71 -13.88
CA ASN A 7 -5.77 10.00 -12.68
C ASN A 7 -6.70 10.14 -11.45
N ARG A 8 -8.01 10.36 -11.64
CA ARG A 8 -8.97 10.54 -10.55
C ARG A 8 -10.22 9.69 -10.72
N TRP A 9 -10.65 9.09 -9.61
CA TRP A 9 -11.86 8.28 -9.48
C TRP A 9 -12.68 8.76 -8.30
N ALA A 10 -13.99 8.53 -8.35
CA ALA A 10 -14.86 8.63 -7.19
C ALA A 10 -14.61 7.45 -6.26
N ARG A 11 -14.88 7.63 -4.97
CA ARG A 11 -14.73 6.58 -3.96
C ARG A 11 -15.80 5.49 -4.13
N PHE A 12 -16.98 5.90 -4.58
CA PHE A 12 -18.15 5.05 -4.72
C PHE A 12 -18.76 5.23 -6.11
N TYR A 13 -19.27 4.12 -6.64
CA TYR A 13 -20.02 4.09 -7.89
C TYR A 13 -21.31 3.32 -7.67
N GLU A 14 -22.39 3.83 -8.23
CA GLU A 14 -23.67 3.14 -8.32
C GLU A 14 -23.49 1.85 -9.11
N LEU A 15 -24.05 0.76 -8.59
CA LEU A 15 -24.06 -0.52 -9.30
C LEU A 15 -24.84 -0.38 -10.61
N GLU A 16 -24.48 -1.19 -11.60
CA GLU A 16 -25.06 -1.21 -12.96
C GLU A 16 -24.78 0.05 -13.81
N THR A 17 -25.01 1.24 -13.28
CA THR A 17 -24.83 2.50 -14.04
C THR A 17 -23.38 2.98 -14.01
N ASN A 18 -22.61 2.57 -12.98
CA ASN A 18 -21.25 3.01 -12.74
C ASN A 18 -21.14 4.55 -12.66
N ARG A 19 -22.20 5.19 -12.13
CA ARG A 19 -22.26 6.64 -11.87
C ARG A 19 -21.58 6.96 -10.53
N PRO A 20 -20.74 8.01 -10.44
CA PRO A 20 -20.17 8.46 -9.17
C PRO A 20 -21.23 8.75 -8.11
N LEU A 21 -21.01 8.28 -6.89
CA LEU A 21 -21.83 8.58 -5.72
C LEU A 21 -21.07 9.46 -4.73
N TYR A 22 -21.76 10.47 -4.22
CA TYR A 22 -21.25 11.44 -3.26
C TYR A 22 -22.25 11.63 -2.13
N PHE A 23 -21.80 12.21 -1.03
CA PHE A 23 -22.67 12.60 0.06
C PHE A 23 -22.43 14.07 0.41
N THR A 24 -23.51 14.77 0.76
CA THR A 24 -23.40 16.13 1.31
C THR A 24 -22.78 16.12 2.70
N LYS A 25 -22.50 17.29 3.29
CA LYS A 25 -22.08 17.40 4.70
C LYS A 25 -23.13 16.87 5.69
N LYS A 26 -24.39 16.80 5.26
CA LYS A 26 -25.51 16.22 6.01
C LYS A 26 -25.74 14.73 5.71
N TYR A 27 -24.84 14.10 4.95
CA TYR A 27 -24.93 12.70 4.52
C TYR A 27 -26.15 12.39 3.63
N GLU A 28 -26.58 13.35 2.81
CA GLU A 28 -27.59 13.11 1.79
C GLU A 28 -26.90 12.62 0.50
N LEU A 29 -27.45 11.57 -0.11
CA LEU A 29 -26.92 11.01 -1.35
C LEU A 29 -27.10 11.99 -2.50
N VAL A 30 -26.00 12.33 -3.17
CA VAL A 30 -25.98 13.21 -4.33
C VAL A 30 -25.03 12.67 -5.40
N TYR A 31 -25.17 13.19 -6.63
CA TYR A 31 -24.35 12.79 -7.78
C TYR A 31 -23.37 13.88 -8.23
N THR A 32 -23.23 14.93 -7.42
CA THR A 32 -22.33 16.08 -7.63
C THR A 32 -21.43 16.27 -6.42
N ASP A 33 -20.32 16.98 -6.59
CA ASP A 33 -19.27 17.15 -5.58
C ASP A 33 -19.26 18.54 -4.93
N HIS A 34 -20.38 19.28 -4.98
CA HIS A 34 -20.45 20.67 -4.55
C HIS A 34 -20.43 20.87 -3.01
N ASP A 35 -20.88 19.90 -2.22
CA ASP A 35 -20.99 20.02 -0.75
C ASP A 35 -20.42 18.81 0.00
N LEU A 36 -19.22 18.35 -0.37
CA LEU A 36 -18.61 17.18 0.26
C LEU A 36 -18.15 17.47 1.71
N PRO A 37 -18.18 16.45 2.60
CA PRO A 37 -17.49 16.47 3.89
C PRO A 37 -15.99 16.81 3.74
N THR A 38 -15.48 17.66 4.63
CA THR A 38 -14.07 18.11 4.59
C THR A 38 -13.07 17.09 5.14
N HIS A 39 -13.55 16.09 5.89
CA HIS A 39 -12.73 15.11 6.60
C HIS A 39 -12.70 13.73 5.92
N TYR A 40 -13.37 13.57 4.77
CA TYR A 40 -13.45 12.30 4.05
C TYR A 40 -13.22 12.50 2.55
N SER A 41 -12.30 11.73 1.97
CA SER A 41 -11.96 11.85 0.55
C SER A 41 -12.95 11.05 -0.31
N PHE A 42 -13.82 11.75 -1.03
CA PHE A 42 -14.73 11.15 -2.01
C PHE A 42 -14.12 10.99 -3.40
N GLN A 43 -12.99 11.64 -3.66
CA GLN A 43 -12.27 11.52 -4.93
C GLN A 43 -10.78 11.33 -4.70
N GLY A 44 -10.11 10.60 -5.59
CA GLY A 44 -8.68 10.37 -5.46
C GLY A 44 -8.14 9.44 -6.55
N GLU A 45 -6.83 9.24 -6.54
CA GLU A 45 -6.18 8.34 -7.49
C GLU A 45 -6.39 6.86 -7.13
N TYR A 46 -6.44 6.59 -5.82
CA TYR A 46 -6.65 5.27 -5.19
C TYR A 46 -5.80 4.11 -5.74
N GLY A 47 -4.75 4.38 -6.52
CA GLY A 47 -3.94 3.36 -7.19
C GLY A 47 -4.65 2.64 -8.34
N VAL A 48 -5.81 3.11 -8.82
CA VAL A 48 -6.62 2.39 -9.83
C VAL A 48 -5.83 2.09 -11.11
N ARG A 49 -5.01 3.04 -11.59
CA ARG A 49 -4.14 2.80 -12.76
C ARG A 49 -3.16 1.65 -12.53
N ARG A 50 -2.55 1.60 -11.35
CA ARG A 50 -1.61 0.54 -10.98
C ARG A 50 -2.33 -0.80 -10.95
N PHE A 51 -3.53 -0.88 -10.38
CA PHE A 51 -4.32 -2.11 -10.36
C PHE A 51 -4.72 -2.59 -11.75
N ILE A 52 -5.15 -1.68 -12.62
CA ILE A 52 -5.44 -2.01 -14.03
C ILE A 52 -4.17 -2.57 -14.71
N ALA A 53 -3.03 -1.89 -14.56
CA ALA A 53 -1.77 -2.35 -15.15
C ALA A 53 -1.36 -3.74 -14.62
N THR A 54 -1.46 -3.96 -13.31
CA THR A 54 -1.19 -5.27 -12.69
C THR A 54 -2.16 -6.34 -13.19
N TYR A 55 -3.45 -6.02 -13.32
CA TYR A 55 -4.44 -6.96 -13.86
C TYR A 55 -4.12 -7.35 -15.29
N GLU A 56 -3.86 -6.38 -16.18
CA GLU A 56 -3.54 -6.67 -17.57
C GLU A 56 -2.23 -7.45 -17.71
N GLU A 57 -1.23 -7.16 -16.86
CA GLU A 57 0.00 -7.93 -16.83
C GLU A 57 -0.24 -9.40 -16.44
N VAL A 58 -1.00 -9.64 -15.37
CA VAL A 58 -1.33 -10.98 -14.89
C VAL A 58 -2.19 -11.72 -15.92
N LYS A 59 -3.16 -11.05 -16.53
CA LYS A 59 -4.01 -11.60 -17.60
C LYS A 59 -3.19 -12.01 -18.82
N LYS A 60 -2.18 -11.21 -19.20
CA LYS A 60 -1.31 -11.48 -20.35
C LYS A 60 -0.29 -12.59 -20.09
N LYS A 61 0.38 -12.56 -18.95
CA LYS A 61 1.50 -13.48 -18.63
C LYS A 61 1.05 -14.77 -17.95
N GLY A 62 -0.11 -14.75 -17.30
CA GLY A 62 -0.59 -15.82 -16.44
C GLY A 62 0.05 -15.77 -15.04
N ARG A 63 -0.66 -16.34 -14.05
CA ARG A 63 -0.27 -16.37 -12.63
C ARG A 63 1.13 -16.96 -12.44
N GLU A 64 1.40 -18.13 -13.02
CA GLU A 64 2.66 -18.86 -12.77
C GLU A 64 3.89 -18.09 -13.24
N ALA A 65 3.80 -17.40 -14.39
CA ALA A 65 4.91 -16.60 -14.89
C ALA A 65 5.20 -15.41 -13.97
N ILE A 66 4.16 -14.77 -13.42
CA ILE A 66 4.32 -13.67 -12.45
C ILE A 66 4.93 -14.17 -11.14
N LEU A 67 4.52 -15.34 -10.65
CA LEU A 67 5.05 -15.91 -9.41
C LEU A 67 6.51 -16.32 -9.55
N ARG A 68 6.87 -17.02 -10.63
CA ARG A 68 8.27 -17.39 -10.91
C ARG A 68 9.18 -16.17 -11.02
N ALA A 69 8.71 -15.08 -11.63
CA ALA A 69 9.48 -13.84 -11.71
C ALA A 69 9.68 -13.14 -10.34
N ARG A 70 8.91 -13.50 -9.32
CA ARG A 70 9.06 -13.00 -7.94
C ARG A 70 9.96 -13.89 -7.09
N GLU A 71 10.21 -15.12 -7.51
CA GLU A 71 11.14 -16.00 -6.83
C GLU A 71 12.53 -15.36 -6.84
N SER A 72 13.16 -15.32 -5.67
CA SER A 72 14.52 -14.82 -5.49
C SER A 72 15.40 -15.98 -5.04
N THR A 73 16.60 -16.07 -5.59
CA THR A 73 17.58 -17.08 -5.14
C THR A 73 17.99 -16.80 -3.69
N GLN A 74 18.56 -17.80 -3.03
CA GLN A 74 19.04 -17.65 -1.65
C GLN A 74 20.11 -16.55 -1.53
N GLU A 75 20.99 -16.44 -2.52
CA GLU A 75 22.02 -15.40 -2.58
C GLU A 75 21.41 -14.00 -2.73
N GLN A 76 20.39 -13.86 -3.60
CA GLN A 76 19.68 -12.59 -3.78
C GLN A 76 18.96 -12.17 -2.50
N ARG A 77 18.32 -13.12 -1.80
CA ARG A 77 17.67 -12.88 -0.51
C ARG A 77 18.68 -12.46 0.54
N ALA A 78 19.81 -13.17 0.66
CA ALA A 78 20.88 -12.83 1.61
C ALA A 78 21.47 -11.43 1.33
N ALA A 79 21.72 -11.10 0.06
CA ALA A 79 22.19 -9.77 -0.33
C ALA A 79 21.18 -8.68 0.03
N ARG A 80 19.88 -8.92 -0.19
CA ARG A 80 18.81 -7.98 0.15
C ARG A 80 18.65 -7.81 1.66
N ALA A 81 18.70 -8.90 2.43
CA ALA A 81 18.70 -8.84 3.89
C ALA A 81 19.87 -8.00 4.41
N LYS A 82 21.08 -8.24 3.89
CA LYS A 82 22.28 -7.45 4.24
C LYS A 82 22.10 -5.97 3.89
N ALA A 83 21.51 -5.65 2.75
CA ALA A 83 21.23 -4.27 2.35
C ALA A 83 20.17 -3.58 3.23
N LEU A 84 19.20 -4.34 3.75
CA LEU A 84 18.14 -3.84 4.64
C LEU A 84 18.60 -3.66 6.09
N ALA A 85 19.63 -4.39 6.53
CA ALA A 85 20.07 -4.41 7.93
C ALA A 85 20.30 -3.01 8.55
N PRO A 86 21.02 -2.06 7.90
CA PRO A 86 21.20 -0.72 8.48
C PRO A 86 19.89 0.04 8.67
N ARG A 87 18.92 -0.17 7.77
CA ARG A 87 17.60 0.46 7.87
C ARG A 87 16.77 -0.16 8.98
N VAL A 88 16.87 -1.48 9.18
CA VAL A 88 16.22 -2.20 10.28
C VAL A 88 16.75 -1.69 11.62
N GLU A 89 18.06 -1.58 11.76
CA GLU A 89 18.71 -1.04 12.97
C GLU A 89 18.21 0.38 13.26
N ALA A 90 18.18 1.25 12.25
CA ALA A 90 17.66 2.61 12.40
C ALA A 90 16.18 2.65 12.80
N VAL A 91 15.34 1.78 12.23
CA VAL A 91 13.92 1.67 12.57
C VAL A 91 13.74 1.26 14.03
N ILE A 92 14.48 0.26 14.51
CA ILE A 92 14.43 -0.20 15.91
C ILE A 92 14.94 0.90 16.84
N ALA A 93 16.09 1.50 16.53
CA ALA A 93 16.69 2.57 17.35
C ALA A 93 15.80 3.82 17.46
N SER A 94 14.93 4.06 16.47
CA SER A 94 13.98 5.19 16.49
C SER A 94 12.75 4.98 17.39
N GLN A 95 12.60 3.80 18.01
CA GLN A 95 11.50 3.54 18.94
C GLN A 95 11.72 4.25 20.28
N ASP A 96 10.63 4.65 20.91
CA ASP A 96 10.66 5.09 22.30
C ASP A 96 10.85 3.89 23.26
N PRO A 97 11.02 4.11 24.58
CA PRO A 97 11.19 3.01 25.55
C PRO A 97 10.03 2.01 25.62
N LYS A 98 8.87 2.32 25.01
CA LYS A 98 7.72 1.42 24.91
C LYS A 98 7.61 0.73 23.54
N GLY A 99 8.63 0.86 22.67
CA GLY A 99 8.66 0.25 21.34
C GLY A 99 7.84 1.00 20.29
N ARG A 100 7.48 2.26 20.51
CA ARG A 100 6.58 3.02 19.64
C ARG A 100 7.34 3.98 18.74
N TRP A 101 6.87 4.13 17.50
CA TRP A 101 7.31 5.22 16.61
C TRP A 101 6.36 6.40 16.75
N LEU A 102 6.78 7.42 17.51
CA LEU A 102 6.00 8.61 17.76
C LEU A 102 6.48 9.78 16.89
N ASN A 103 5.54 10.49 16.28
CA ASN A 103 5.76 11.81 15.72
C ASN A 103 4.89 12.81 16.50
N LYS A 104 5.51 13.78 17.17
CA LYS A 104 4.81 14.79 18.02
C LYS A 104 3.79 14.15 18.98
N GLY A 105 4.18 13.05 19.62
CA GLY A 105 3.35 12.31 20.57
C GLY A 105 2.24 11.45 19.97
N ARG A 106 2.17 11.32 18.64
CA ARG A 106 1.15 10.51 17.94
C ARG A 106 1.80 9.38 17.16
N ILE A 107 1.10 8.25 17.06
CA ILE A 107 1.45 7.19 16.11
C ILE A 107 0.82 7.56 14.78
N GLU A 108 1.66 7.75 13.76
CA GLU A 108 1.20 7.95 12.40
C GLU A 108 1.13 6.60 11.68
N CYS A 109 -0.05 6.23 11.17
CA CYS A 109 -0.23 4.97 10.44
C CYS A 109 0.78 4.80 9.30
N GLY A 110 1.09 5.88 8.57
CA GLY A 110 2.06 5.83 7.47
C GLY A 110 3.46 5.44 7.95
N THR A 111 3.93 6.01 9.06
CA THR A 111 5.23 5.69 9.66
C THR A 111 5.23 4.27 10.21
N PHE A 112 4.18 3.89 10.93
CA PHE A 112 4.01 2.54 11.45
C PHE A 112 4.08 1.49 10.34
N VAL A 113 3.28 1.63 9.26
CA VAL A 113 3.24 0.68 8.15
C VAL A 113 4.58 0.60 7.42
N ARG A 114 5.26 1.74 7.17
CA ARG A 114 6.58 1.73 6.53
C ARG A 114 7.63 0.98 7.36
N ASN A 115 7.63 1.22 8.67
CA ASN A 115 8.58 0.58 9.58
C ASN A 115 8.29 -0.91 9.70
N LEU A 116 7.03 -1.29 9.91
CA LEU A 116 6.61 -2.69 9.96
C LEU A 116 6.97 -3.43 8.67
N ASN A 117 6.67 -2.86 7.50
CA ASN A 117 7.05 -3.47 6.21
C ASN A 117 8.56 -3.66 6.09
N THR A 118 9.38 -2.70 6.56
CA THR A 118 10.85 -2.83 6.55
C THR A 118 11.31 -4.02 7.39
N LEU A 119 10.74 -4.16 8.60
CA LEU A 119 11.08 -5.27 9.51
C LEU A 119 10.59 -6.62 8.95
N SER A 120 9.37 -6.68 8.43
CA SER A 120 8.80 -7.88 7.82
C SER A 120 9.58 -8.33 6.59
N GLU A 121 9.97 -7.40 5.71
CA GLU A 121 10.77 -7.69 4.53
C GLU A 121 12.15 -8.25 4.92
N TYR A 122 12.79 -7.68 5.95
CA TYR A 122 14.05 -8.21 6.46
C TYR A 122 13.88 -9.64 6.98
N LEU A 123 12.86 -9.92 7.80
CA LEU A 123 12.59 -11.26 8.32
C LEU A 123 12.29 -12.26 7.19
N GLU A 124 11.53 -11.85 6.19
CA GLU A 124 11.25 -12.68 5.02
C GLU A 124 12.56 -13.02 4.30
N MET A 125 13.42 -12.03 4.03
CA MET A 125 14.68 -12.26 3.31
C MET A 125 15.71 -13.05 4.15
N ALA A 126 15.80 -12.79 5.46
CA ALA A 126 16.77 -13.40 6.37
C ALA A 126 16.37 -14.81 6.84
N GLY A 127 15.06 -15.09 6.97
CA GLY A 127 14.53 -16.39 7.41
C GLY A 127 14.77 -17.56 6.46
N SER A 128 15.44 -17.32 5.32
CA SER A 128 15.89 -18.35 4.38
C SER A 128 17.42 -18.54 4.38
N ALA A 129 18.16 -17.93 5.30
CA ALA A 129 19.54 -18.34 5.56
C ALA A 129 19.54 -19.79 6.09
N PRO A 130 20.46 -20.68 5.65
CA PRO A 130 20.55 -21.99 6.27
C PRO A 130 20.84 -21.79 7.75
N ALA A 131 20.18 -22.56 8.62
CA ALA A 131 20.57 -22.67 10.01
C ALA A 131 22.08 -22.89 10.04
N GLY A 132 22.82 -21.91 10.56
CA GLY A 132 24.25 -22.00 10.73
C GLY A 132 24.56 -23.26 11.54
N LYS A 133 25.50 -24.05 11.02
CA LYS A 133 26.10 -25.19 11.72
C LYS A 133 26.77 -24.73 13.02
#